data_AF-A0A527FT97-F1
#
_entry.id   AF-A0A527FT97-F1
#
_cell.length_a   1.000
_cell.length_b   1.000
_cell.length_c   1.000
_cell.angle_alpha   90.00
_cell.angle_beta   90.00
_cell.angle_gamma   90.00
#
_symmetry.space_group_name_H-M   'P 1'
#
loop_
_entity.id
_entity.type
_entity.pdbx_description
1 polymer ?
#
loop_
_entity_poly.entity_id
_entity_poly.type
_entity_poly.pdbx_seq_one_letter_code
_entity_poly.pdbx_strand_id
1 'polypeptide(L)' 'LADTYVLCLGAESPVLARKIGLGLPIYPVKGYSMTIPIVDQALAPKLPVIDEHNLVAITPMDDRIRVTATAEFAGYDRSH' A
#
# COMPACT_ATOMS: atom_id res chain seq x y z
N LEU A 1 33.75 6.18 -6.20
CA LEU A 1 32.97 7.23 -5.52
C LEU A 1 32.06 7.87 -6.56
N ALA A 2 30.81 8.15 -6.23
CA ALA A 2 29.89 8.87 -7.11
C ALA A 2 29.67 10.29 -6.59
N ASP A 3 29.36 11.21 -7.50
CA ASP A 3 29.13 12.63 -7.20
C ASP A 3 27.69 12.92 -6.73
N THR A 4 26.75 12.01 -6.98
CA THR A 4 25.34 12.15 -6.61
C THR A 4 24.72 10.78 -6.33
N TYR A 5 23.77 10.76 -5.39
CA TYR A 5 23.06 9.55 -4.97
C TYR A 5 21.56 9.82 -4.96
N VAL A 6 20.76 8.79 -5.26
CA VAL A 6 19.30 8.82 -5.17
C VAL A 6 18.86 7.87 -4.06
N LEU A 7 18.00 8.36 -3.15
CA LEU A 7 17.46 7.57 -2.05
C LEU A 7 16.06 7.07 -2.40
N CYS A 8 15.90 5.74 -2.55
CA CYS A 8 14.64 5.08 -2.93
C CYS A 8 14.23 3.97 -1.96
N LEU A 9 14.48 4.13 -0.67
CA LEU A 9 14.21 3.09 0.35
C LEU A 9 12.78 3.12 0.91
N GLY A 10 11.84 3.82 0.28
CA GLY A 10 10.46 3.90 0.75
C GLY A 10 10.34 4.38 2.20
N ALA A 11 9.58 3.64 3.01
CA ALA A 11 9.37 3.94 4.43
C ALA A 11 10.66 3.87 5.27
N GLU A 12 11.68 3.14 4.82
CA GLU A 12 12.99 3.04 5.47
C GLU A 12 13.94 4.21 5.11
N SER A 13 13.58 5.09 4.17
CA SER A 13 14.40 6.26 3.78
C SER A 13 14.80 7.15 4.97
N PRO A 14 13.92 7.49 5.93
CA PRO A 14 14.29 8.29 7.09
C PRO A 14 15.37 7.64 7.96
N VAL A 15 15.46 6.30 8.00
CA VAL A 15 16.47 5.58 8.79
C VAL A 15 17.87 5.86 8.27
N LEU A 16 18.05 5.88 6.95
CA LEU A 16 19.34 6.19 6.33
C LEU A 16 19.62 7.70 6.33
N ALA A 17 18.63 8.53 5.97
CA ALA A 17 18.78 9.98 5.88
C ALA A 17 19.21 10.63 7.20
N ARG A 18 18.71 10.11 8.34
CA ARG A 18 19.13 10.59 9.67
C ARG A 18 20.63 10.43 9.93
N LYS A 19 21.30 9.44 9.34
CA LYS A 19 22.76 9.23 9.50
C LYS A 19 23.60 10.35 8.92
N ILE A 20 23.02 11.14 8.01
CA ILE A 20 23.67 12.30 7.38
C ILE A 20 23.01 13.63 7.78
N GLY A 21 22.24 13.63 8.88
CA GLY A 21 21.62 14.84 9.43
C GLY A 21 20.35 15.31 8.72
N LEU A 22 19.76 14.48 7.86
CA LEU A 22 18.52 14.81 7.14
C LEU A 22 17.30 14.18 7.81
N GLY A 23 16.33 15.01 8.20
CA GLY A 23 15.02 14.58 8.66
C GLY A 23 14.04 14.47 7.50
N LEU A 24 13.46 13.27 7.30
CA LEU A 24 12.42 13.04 6.28
C LEU A 24 11.06 12.82 6.97
N PRO A 25 10.00 13.57 6.60
CA PRO A 25 8.67 13.46 7.21
C PRO A 25 7.88 12.28 6.62
N ILE A 26 8.41 11.06 6.77
CA ILE A 26 7.81 9.81 6.27
C ILE A 26 7.58 8.87 7.46
N TYR A 27 6.40 8.27 7.54
CA TYR A 27 6.02 7.29 8.55
C TYR A 27 5.33 6.08 7.90
N PRO A 28 5.71 4.83 8.25
CA PRO A 28 5.10 3.64 7.67
C PRO A 28 3.66 3.42 8.15
N VAL A 29 2.76 3.10 7.22
CA VAL A 29 1.39 2.67 7.52
C VAL A 29 1.16 1.33 6.82
N LYS A 30 0.68 0.34 7.56
CA LYS A 30 0.37 -0.99 7.04
C LYS A 30 -1.03 -0.97 6.42
N GLY A 31 -1.13 -1.39 5.16
CA GLY A 31 -2.39 -1.53 4.45
C GLY A 31 -2.69 -3.00 4.19
N TYR A 32 -3.94 -3.41 4.32
CA TYR A 32 -4.35 -4.79 4.10
C TYR A 32 -5.09 -4.92 2.77
N SER A 33 -4.84 -6.03 2.08
CA SER A 33 -5.53 -6.36 0.85
C SER A 33 -5.85 -7.85 0.80
N MET A 34 -6.99 -8.16 0.20
CA MET A 34 -7.41 -9.53 -0.05
C MET A 34 -7.73 -9.67 -1.53
N THR A 35 -7.22 -10.73 -2.16
CA THR A 35 -7.57 -11.06 -3.55
C THR A 35 -8.37 -12.36 -3.52
N ILE A 36 -9.59 -12.33 -4.05
CA ILE A 36 -10.53 -13.47 -4.02
C ILE A 36 -11.06 -13.76 -5.43
N PRO A 37 -11.37 -15.04 -5.75
CA PRO A 37 -11.94 -15.41 -7.04
C PRO A 37 -13.34 -14.82 -7.23
N ILE A 38 -13.66 -14.46 -8.47
CA ILE A 38 -15.01 -14.08 -8.87
C ILE A 38 -15.81 -15.36 -9.12
N VAL A 39 -16.94 -15.49 -8.42
CA VAL A 39 -17.86 -16.63 -8.58
C VAL A 39 -18.78 -16.44 -9.78
N ASP A 40 -19.25 -15.21 -10.00
CA ASP A 40 -20.10 -14.83 -11.14
C ASP A 40 -19.59 -13.54 -11.79
N GLN A 41 -19.07 -13.67 -13.01
CA GLN A 41 -18.53 -12.57 -13.80
C GLN A 41 -19.59 -11.56 -14.22
N ALA A 42 -20.86 -11.96 -14.32
CA ALA A 42 -21.94 -11.04 -14.66
C ALA A 42 -22.28 -10.06 -13.53
N LEU A 43 -21.98 -10.45 -12.28
CA LEU A 43 -22.24 -9.65 -11.08
C LEU A 43 -21.02 -8.87 -10.58
N ALA A 44 -19.82 -9.18 -11.09
CA ALA A 44 -18.60 -8.51 -10.69
C ALA A 44 -18.57 -7.04 -11.18
N PRO A 45 -17.96 -6.12 -10.41
CA PRO A 45 -17.66 -4.78 -10.92
C PRO A 45 -16.81 -4.89 -12.18
N LYS A 46 -17.13 -4.12 -13.22
CA LYS A 46 -16.36 -4.09 -14.48
C LYS A 46 -15.26 -3.04 -14.48
N LEU A 47 -15.30 -2.12 -13.53
CA LEU A 47 -14.35 -1.04 -13.34
C LEU A 47 -13.99 -0.96 -11.86
N PRO A 48 -12.83 -0.37 -11.51
CA PRO A 48 -12.50 -0.08 -10.12
C PRO A 48 -13.56 0.81 -9.48
N VAL A 49 -13.93 0.48 -8.25
CA VAL A 49 -14.91 1.24 -7.47
C VAL A 49 -14.38 1.49 -6.06
N ILE A 50 -14.84 2.58 -5.45
CA ILE A 50 -14.56 2.93 -4.07
C ILE A 50 -15.90 3.02 -3.35
N ASP A 51 -16.03 2.27 -2.26
CA ASP A 51 -17.05 2.52 -1.25
C ASP A 51 -16.51 3.54 -0.27
N GLU A 52 -16.94 4.79 -0.44
CA GLU A 52 -16.50 5.92 0.39
C GLU A 52 -16.99 5.82 1.84
N HIS A 53 -18.11 5.15 2.08
CA HIS A 53 -18.65 5.01 3.43
C HIS A 53 -17.77 4.09 4.28
N ASN A 54 -17.32 2.99 3.67
CA ASN A 54 -16.48 1.99 4.34
C ASN A 54 -14.97 2.18 4.08
N LEU A 55 -14.58 3.16 3.25
CA LEU A 55 -13.20 3.39 2.82
C LEU A 55 -12.56 2.13 2.19
N VAL A 56 -13.35 1.42 1.40
CA VAL A 56 -12.95 0.18 0.73
C VAL A 56 -12.77 0.45 -0.76
N ALA A 57 -11.63 0.05 -1.32
CA ALA A 57 -11.43 0.04 -2.77
C ALA A 57 -11.53 -1.38 -3.31
N ILE A 58 -12.26 -1.55 -4.41
CA ILE A 58 -12.46 -2.82 -5.08
C ILE A 58 -11.97 -2.68 -6.51
N THR A 59 -11.01 -3.51 -6.89
CA THR A 59 -10.41 -3.52 -8.23
C THR A 59 -10.60 -4.88 -8.89
N PRO A 60 -11.32 -4.96 -10.02
CA PRO A 60 -11.39 -6.16 -10.84
C PRO A 60 -10.00 -6.50 -11.41
N MET A 61 -9.64 -7.78 -11.37
CA MET A 61 -8.36 -8.33 -11.81
C MET A 61 -8.59 -9.66 -12.53
N ASP A 62 -8.97 -9.58 -13.80
CA ASP A 62 -9.34 -10.73 -14.63
C ASP A 62 -10.44 -11.60 -13.98
N ASP A 63 -10.06 -12.77 -13.46
CA ASP A 63 -10.95 -13.75 -12.83
C ASP A 63 -11.12 -13.53 -11.31
N ARG A 64 -10.55 -12.44 -10.77
CA ARG A 64 -10.50 -12.13 -9.35
C ARG A 64 -10.91 -10.68 -9.09
N ILE A 65 -11.24 -10.40 -7.84
CA ILE A 65 -11.31 -9.04 -7.32
C ILE A 65 -10.27 -8.86 -6.23
N ARG A 66 -9.65 -7.68 -6.19
CA ARG A 66 -8.86 -7.23 -5.05
C ARG A 66 -9.64 -6.22 -4.26
N VAL A 67 -9.76 -6.48 -2.96
CA VAL A 67 -10.37 -5.59 -1.99
C VAL A 67 -9.25 -5.06 -1.10
N THR A 68 -9.17 -3.75 -0.95
CA THR A 68 -8.23 -3.09 -0.04
C THR A 68 -9.00 -2.27 0.97
N ALA A 69 -8.64 -2.42 2.24
CA ALA A 69 -9.25 -1.70 3.34
C ALA A 69 -8.22 -1.53 4.46
N THR A 70 -8.51 -0.60 5.37
CA THR A 70 -7.79 -0.40 6.63
C THR A 70 -6.38 0.15 6.47
N ALA A 71 -6.06 1.13 7.30
CA ALA A 71 -4.71 1.64 7.50
C ALA A 71 -4.36 1.46 8.98
N GLU A 72 -3.27 0.76 9.25
CA GLU A 72 -2.80 0.48 10.60
C GLU A 72 -1.45 1.17 10.85
N PHE A 73 -1.37 1.92 11.95
CA PHE A 73 -0.13 2.53 12.44
C PHE A 73 0.67 1.49 13.24
N ALA A 74 1.28 0.52 12.54
CA ALA A 74 2.08 -0.55 13.14
C ALA A 74 3.60 -0.24 13.19
N GLY A 75 4.02 0.98 12.82
CA GLY A 75 5.43 1.32 12.68
C GLY A 75 6.13 0.43 11.64
N TYR A 76 7.28 -0.14 12.01
CA TYR A 76 8.07 -1.02 11.13
C TYR A 76 7.78 -2.51 11.37
N ASP A 77 6.72 -2.85 12.10
CA ASP A 77 6.34 -4.25 12.30
C ASP A 77 5.93 -4.90 10.97
N ARG A 78 6.47 -6.11 10.74
CA ARG A 78 6.27 -6.91 9.52
C ARG A 78 5.46 -8.18 9.77
N SER A 79 4.93 -8.37 10.98
CA SER A 79 4.03 -9.48 11.28
C SER A 79 2.66 -9.30 10.61
N HIS A 80 1.96 -10.41 10.38
CA HIS A 80 0.62 -10.51 9.78
C HIS A 80 -0.33 -11.26 10.71
#